data_AF-A0A3N1H201-F1
#
_entry.id   AF-A0A3N1H201-F1
#
_cell.length_a   1.000
_cell.length_b   1.000
_cell.length_c   1.000
_cell.angle_alpha   90.00
_cell.angle_beta   90.00
_cell.angle_gamma   90.00
#
_symmetry.space_group_name_H-M   'P 1'
#
loop_
_entity.id
_entity.type
_entity.pdbx_description
1 polymer ?
#
loop_
_entity_poly.entity_id
_entity_poly.type
_entity_poly.pdbx_seq_one_letter_code
_entity_poly.pdbx_strand_id
1 'polypeptide(L)'
;MSDPNPTTPPPADPPQDPPAPNFVRVRRDPSAVVHPEHGNFVVPRPGDRYAADDPLVTAFPWLFEDQNAPEPETNVQSVSLAPVEQATAAPGERRATRKQSGNRQ
;
A
#
# COMPACT_ATOMS: atom_id res chain seq x y z
N MET A 1 72.30 -18.83 8.58
CA MET A 1 71.57 -17.64 9.04
C MET A 1 70.22 -17.70 8.34
N SER A 2 69.19 -18.17 9.03
CA SER A 2 67.86 -18.41 8.46
C SER A 2 67.00 -17.18 8.68
N ASP A 3 66.41 -16.66 7.61
CA ASP A 3 65.46 -15.55 7.61
C ASP A 3 64.25 -15.84 8.51
N PRO A 4 63.77 -14.87 9.31
CA PRO A 4 62.48 -14.99 9.98
C PRO A 4 61.35 -14.80 8.95
N ASN A 5 60.57 -15.85 8.76
CA ASN A 5 59.34 -15.84 7.96
C ASN A 5 58.35 -14.79 8.51
N PRO A 6 57.88 -13.81 7.71
CA PRO A 6 56.87 -12.87 8.17
C PRO A 6 55.54 -13.60 8.34
N THR A 7 55.07 -13.73 9.58
CA THR A 7 53.71 -14.23 9.86
C THR A 7 52.71 -13.20 9.33
N THR A 8 52.12 -13.50 8.18
CA THR A 8 51.01 -12.75 7.59
C THR A 8 49.81 -12.79 8.55
N PRO A 9 49.20 -11.65 8.93
CA PRO A 9 47.97 -11.65 9.71
C PRO A 9 46.81 -12.25 8.88
N PRO A 10 45.83 -12.92 9.52
CA PRO A 10 44.66 -13.41 8.80
C PRO A 10 43.89 -12.24 8.15
N PRO A 11 43.24 -12.47 7.01
CA PRO A 11 42.41 -11.45 6.37
C PRO A 11 41.31 -11.00 7.34
N ALA A 12 41.10 -9.68 7.43
CA ALA A 12 40.03 -9.11 8.24
C ALA A 12 38.67 -9.67 7.81
N ASP A 13 37.79 -9.94 8.78
CA ASP A 13 36.41 -10.34 8.51
C ASP A 13 35.76 -9.37 7.51
N PRO A 14 34.98 -9.87 6.54
CA PRO A 14 34.21 -9.00 5.66
C PRO A 14 33.28 -8.13 6.52
N PRO A 15 33.03 -6.86 6.13
CA PRO A 15 32.10 -6.00 6.86
C PRO A 15 30.76 -6.72 6.98
N GLN A 16 30.35 -7.05 8.20
CA GLN A 16 29.01 -7.58 8.45
C GLN A 16 28.02 -6.47 8.07
N ASP A 17 27.16 -6.74 7.10
CA ASP A 17 26.05 -5.85 6.79
C ASP A 17 25.22 -5.63 8.07
N PRO A 18 24.84 -4.38 8.40
CA PRO A 18 23.97 -4.14 9.54
C PRO A 18 22.65 -4.90 9.35
N PRO A 19 22.06 -5.45 10.44
CA PRO A 19 20.79 -6.14 10.35
C PRO A 19 19.74 -5.20 9.74
N ALA A 20 18.90 -5.73 8.84
CA ALA A 20 17.84 -4.97 8.23
C ALA A 20 16.92 -4.38 9.31
N PRO A 21 16.56 -3.08 9.24
CA PRO A 21 15.71 -2.45 10.24
C PRO A 21 14.33 -3.11 10.27
N ASN A 22 13.84 -3.37 11.49
CA ASN A 22 12.54 -3.96 11.70
C ASN A 22 11.44 -2.89 11.70
N PHE A 23 10.36 -3.08 10.95
CA PHE A 23 9.27 -2.10 10.81
C PHE A 23 7.90 -2.67 11.14
N VAL A 24 7.07 -1.91 11.84
CA VAL A 24 5.65 -2.22 12.11
C VAL A 24 4.74 -1.27 11.33
N ARG A 25 3.48 -1.69 11.11
CA ARG A 25 2.49 -0.90 10.37
C ARG A 25 1.39 -0.40 11.29
N VAL A 26 0.89 0.80 11.03
CA VAL A 26 -0.27 1.36 11.74
C VAL A 26 -1.52 0.58 11.34
N ARG A 27 -2.36 0.24 12.33
CA ARG A 27 -3.68 -0.38 12.10
C ARG A 27 -4.57 0.53 11.27
N ARG A 28 -5.58 -0.06 10.63
CA ARG A 28 -6.53 0.70 9.78
C ARG A 28 -7.44 1.66 10.53
N ASP A 29 -7.61 1.47 11.84
CA ASP A 29 -8.50 2.31 12.64
C ASP A 29 -7.88 3.69 12.92
N PRO A 30 -8.54 4.79 12.50
CA PRO A 30 -8.01 6.13 12.71
C PRO A 30 -7.95 6.42 14.21
N SER A 31 -6.75 6.69 14.70
CA SER A 31 -6.49 6.97 16.11
C SER A 31 -5.57 8.17 16.25
N ALA A 32 -5.88 9.04 17.22
CA ALA A 32 -5.03 10.15 17.60
C ALA A 32 -4.38 9.85 18.95
N VAL A 33 -3.06 10.02 19.03
CA VAL A 33 -2.30 9.82 20.27
C VAL A 33 -1.43 11.04 20.55
N VAL A 34 -0.99 11.17 21.79
CA VAL A 34 -0.02 12.19 22.20
C VAL A 34 1.38 11.61 22.05
N HIS A 35 2.26 12.28 21.30
CA HIS A 35 3.64 11.84 21.12
C HIS A 35 4.36 11.80 22.48
N PRO A 36 4.94 10.66 22.88
CA PRO A 36 5.49 10.50 24.22
C PRO A 36 6.67 11.44 24.49
N GLU A 37 7.45 11.81 23.47
CA GLU A 37 8.63 12.67 23.64
C GLU A 37 8.33 14.18 23.53
N HIS A 38 7.35 14.57 22.72
CA HIS A 38 7.13 15.98 22.36
C HIS A 38 5.81 16.53 22.89
N GLY A 39 4.90 15.68 23.37
CA GLY A 39 3.58 16.09 23.87
C GLY A 39 2.62 16.58 22.78
N ASN A 40 2.99 16.53 21.51
CA ASN A 40 2.15 16.95 20.39
C ASN A 40 1.15 15.84 20.02
N PHE A 41 -0.04 16.22 19.56
CA PHE A 41 -0.98 15.26 18.98
C PHE A 41 -0.48 14.79 17.62
N VAL A 42 -0.51 13.47 17.42
CA VAL A 42 -0.14 12.81 16.17
C VAL A 42 -1.27 11.90 15.73
N VAL A 43 -1.51 11.86 14.43
CA VAL A 43 -2.48 10.96 13.80
C VAL A 43 -1.72 10.11 12.78
N PRO A 44 -1.22 8.93 13.19
CA PRO A 44 -0.54 8.01 12.28
C PRO A 44 -1.49 7.55 11.18
N ARG A 45 -1.02 7.50 9.94
CA ARG A 45 -1.88 7.08 8.83
C ARG A 45 -1.86 5.55 8.70
N PRO A 46 -3.02 4.92 8.45
CA PRO A 46 -3.07 3.51 8.10
C PRO A 46 -2.08 3.15 6.99
N GLY A 47 -1.26 2.12 7.22
CA GLY A 47 -0.27 1.64 6.26
C GLY A 47 1.10 2.32 6.31
N ASP A 48 1.25 3.42 7.07
CA ASP A 48 2.58 3.98 7.36
C ASP A 48 3.43 2.97 8.13
N ARG A 49 4.74 2.98 7.86
CA ARG A 49 5.73 2.10 8.50
C ARG A 49 6.53 2.86 9.53
N TYR A 50 6.62 2.30 10.73
CA TYR A 50 7.38 2.83 11.86
C TYR A 50 8.46 1.84 12.25
N ALA A 51 9.60 2.35 12.72
CA ALA A 51 10.64 1.47 13.27
C ALA A 51 10.08 0.72 14.48
N ALA A 52 10.45 -0.54 14.67
CA ALA A 52 9.99 -1.33 15.82
C ALA A 52 10.40 -0.68 17.16
N ASP A 53 11.52 0.07 17.15
CA ASP A 53 12.04 0.78 18.32
C ASP A 53 11.53 2.23 18.44
N ASP A 54 10.55 2.63 17.61
CA ASP A 54 9.98 3.97 17.67
C ASP A 54 9.25 4.21 19.02
N PRO A 55 9.41 5.39 19.65
CA PRO A 55 8.72 5.73 20.89
C PRO A 55 7.19 5.57 20.81
N LEU A 56 6.57 5.86 19.67
CA LEU A 56 5.13 5.65 19.46
C LEU A 56 4.77 4.17 19.49
N VAL A 57 5.59 3.32 18.88
CA VAL A 57 5.39 1.86 18.85
C VAL A 57 5.53 1.28 20.25
N THR A 58 6.52 1.74 21.00
CA THR A 58 6.76 1.31 22.39
C THR A 58 5.65 1.79 23.33
N ALA A 59 5.19 3.04 23.19
CA ALA A 59 4.17 3.61 24.07
C ALA A 59 2.75 3.15 23.74
N PHE A 60 2.45 2.90 22.46
CA PHE A 60 1.11 2.56 21.97
C PHE A 60 1.13 1.30 21.09
N PRO A 61 1.53 0.12 21.63
CA PRO A 61 1.65 -1.09 20.83
C PRO A 61 0.32 -1.52 20.18
N TRP A 62 -0.81 -1.20 20.81
CA TRP A 62 -2.17 -1.46 20.30
C TRP A 62 -2.52 -0.69 19.00
N LEU A 63 -1.74 0.32 18.64
CA LEU A 63 -1.92 1.15 17.44
C LEU A 63 -1.33 0.50 16.19
N PHE A 64 -0.50 -0.53 16.35
CA PHE A 64 0.23 -1.18 15.27
C PHE A 64 -0.27 -2.61 15.03
N GLU A 65 -0.16 -3.07 13.80
CA GLU A 65 -0.43 -4.46 13.41
C GLU A 65 0.78 -5.33 13.77
N ASP A 66 0.51 -6.53 14.30
CA ASP A 66 1.53 -7.56 14.45
C ASP A 66 2.16 -7.86 13.09
N GLN A 67 3.49 -7.96 13.02
CA GLN A 67 4.21 -8.26 11.79
C GLN A 67 3.86 -9.63 11.17
N ASN A 68 3.22 -10.50 11.97
CA ASN A 68 2.71 -11.80 11.54
C ASN A 68 1.19 -11.80 11.27
N ALA A 69 0.51 -10.66 11.39
CA ALA A 69 -0.86 -10.56 10.96
C ALA A 69 -0.90 -10.80 9.45
N PRO A 70 -1.69 -11.77 8.95
CA PRO A 70 -1.85 -11.95 7.51
C PRO A 70 -2.30 -10.59 6.96
N GLU A 71 -1.56 -10.05 5.97
CA GLU A 71 -2.00 -8.83 5.31
C GLU A 71 -3.47 -9.05 4.94
N PRO A 72 -4.40 -8.15 5.32
CA PRO A 72 -5.75 -8.26 4.83
C PRO A 72 -5.62 -8.15 3.32
N GLU A 73 -5.66 -9.31 2.65
CA GLU A 73 -5.77 -9.45 1.22
C GLU A 73 -6.90 -8.51 0.88
N THR A 74 -6.54 -7.33 0.41
CA THR A 74 -7.50 -6.41 -0.13
C THR A 74 -7.77 -7.08 -1.43
N ASN A 75 -8.73 -8.01 -1.37
CA ASN A 75 -9.33 -8.65 -2.50
C ASN A 75 -10.11 -7.55 -3.22
N VAL A 76 -9.36 -6.60 -3.81
CA VAL A 76 -9.71 -6.02 -5.08
C VAL A 76 -9.63 -7.19 -6.05
N GLN A 77 -10.65 -8.04 -5.98
CA GLN A 77 -11.26 -8.57 -7.19
C GLN A 77 -11.61 -7.31 -7.98
N SER A 78 -10.64 -6.88 -8.79
CA SER A 78 -10.85 -6.03 -9.93
C SER A 78 -12.09 -6.59 -10.59
N VAL A 79 -13.23 -5.91 -10.42
CA VAL A 79 -14.40 -6.20 -11.22
C VAL A 79 -13.92 -5.97 -12.63
N SER A 80 -13.67 -7.06 -13.36
CA SER A 80 -13.41 -7.01 -14.79
C SER A 80 -14.61 -6.27 -15.38
N LEU A 81 -14.44 -4.98 -15.65
CA LEU A 81 -15.37 -4.21 -16.44
C LEU A 81 -15.48 -4.95 -17.76
N ALA A 82 -16.55 -5.73 -17.93
CA ALA A 82 -16.87 -6.32 -19.21
C ALA A 82 -16.82 -5.19 -20.25
N PRO A 83 -16.22 -5.40 -21.43
CA PRO A 83 -16.16 -4.37 -22.44
C PRO A 83 -17.59 -3.93 -22.73
N VAL A 84 -17.90 -2.67 -22.37
CA VAL A 84 -19.15 -2.03 -22.75
C VAL A 84 -19.11 -1.92 -24.27
N GLU A 85 -19.80 -2.83 -24.95
CA GLU A 85 -20.08 -2.70 -26.37
C GLU A 85 -20.78 -1.35 -26.57
N GLN A 86 -20.08 -0.41 -27.19
CA GLN A 86 -20.64 0.87 -27.57
C GLN A 86 -21.79 0.61 -28.54
N ALA A 87 -23.02 0.75 -28.06
CA ALA A 87 -24.18 0.86 -28.93
C ALA A 87 -24.05 2.16 -29.73
N THR A 88 -23.35 2.10 -30.87
CA THR A 88 -23.35 3.13 -31.90
C THR A 88 -24.71 3.14 -32.60
N ALA A 89 -25.70 3.77 -31.97
CA ALA A 89 -26.87 4.29 -32.68
C ALA A 89 -26.59 5.76 -32.99
N ALA A 90 -26.24 6.05 -34.24
CA ALA A 90 -25.96 7.41 -34.69
C ALA A 90 -27.15 8.35 -34.39
N PRO A 91 -26.91 9.57 -33.88
CA PRO A 91 -27.98 10.55 -33.71
C PRO A 91 -28.42 11.04 -35.09
N GLY A 92 -29.57 10.58 -35.61
CA GLY A 92 -30.05 11.09 -36.89
C GLY A 92 -31.18 10.38 -37.63
N GLU A 93 -31.75 9.27 -37.14
CA GLU A 93 -32.73 8.54 -37.95
C GLU A 93 -34.16 9.10 -37.79
N ARG A 94 -34.49 10.00 -38.71
CA ARG A 94 -35.77 10.70 -38.85
C ARG A 94 -36.93 9.70 -39.00
N ARG A 95 -37.89 9.72 -38.08
CA ARG A 95 -39.21 9.10 -38.29
C ARG A 95 -40.04 9.97 -39.23
N ALA A 96 -39.94 9.74 -40.53
CA ALA A 96 -40.91 10.26 -41.49
C ALA A 96 -42.19 9.42 -41.42
N THR A 97 -43.17 9.82 -40.59
CA THR A 97 -44.53 9.28 -40.68
C THR A 97 -45.26 9.91 -41.86
N ARG A 98 -45.30 9.19 -42.99
CA ARG A 98 -46.23 9.46 -44.10
C ARG A 98 -47.64 9.08 -43.62
N LYS A 99 -48.46 10.09 -43.29
CA LYS A 99 -49.88 9.88 -42.98
C LYS A 99 -50.62 9.55 -44.28
N GLN A 100 -50.82 8.27 -44.53
CA GLN A 100 -51.77 7.78 -45.51
C GLN A 100 -53.18 8.02 -44.95
N SER A 101 -53.80 9.14 -45.32
CA SER A 101 -55.25 9.33 -45.14
C SER A 101 -55.91 9.12 -46.49
N GLY A 102 -56.33 7.88 -46.73
CA GLY A 102 -57.34 7.57 -47.73
C GLY A 102 -58.74 7.79 -47.16
N ASN A 103 -59.54 8.51 -47.93
CA ASN A 103 -60.96 8.27 -48.18
C ASN A 103 -62.01 8.67 -47.11
N ARG A 104 -62.82 9.69 -47.43
CA ARG A 104 -64.25 9.75 -47.10
C ARG A 104 -65.00 10.70 -48.06
N GLN A 105 -65.90 10.08 -48.81
CA GLN A 105 -67.14 10.57 -49.46
C GLN A 105 -67.02 11.52 -50.65
#